data_AF-A0A3N0ZS06-F1
#
_entry.id   AF-A0A3N0ZS06-F1
#
_cell.length_a   1.000
_cell.length_b   1.000
_cell.length_c   1.000
_cell.angle_alpha   90.00
_cell.angle_beta   90.00
_cell.angle_gamma   90.00
#
_symmetry.space_group_name_H-M   'P 1'
#
loop_
_entity.id
_entity.type
_entity.pdbx_description
1 polymer ?
#
loop_
_entity_poly.entity_id
_entity_poly.type
_entity_poly.pdbx_seq_one_letter_code
_entity_poly.pdbx_strand_id
1 'polypeptide(L)'
;MKMPEDPFVLELLPEFIETWENDLNNQLPKILQDKDNKELYRFAHTLKGSCFQFGFDDTAQLGIELMGASKEENWDLAKDLETKIRTAFSQMKEFVEANLNK
;
A
#
# COMPACT_ATOMS: atom_id res chain seq x y z
N MET A 1 6.11 6.98 -11.67
CA MET A 1 6.38 7.26 -10.25
C MET A 1 7.40 8.39 -10.17
N LYS A 2 7.17 9.40 -9.32
CA LYS A 2 8.14 10.50 -9.07
C LYS A 2 8.71 10.31 -7.67
N MET A 3 10.01 10.60 -7.47
CA MET A 3 10.60 10.57 -6.12
C MET A 3 10.10 11.74 -5.28
N PRO A 4 9.91 11.56 -3.97
CA PRO A 4 9.87 12.66 -3.03
C PRO A 4 11.14 13.51 -3.14
N GLU A 5 10.99 14.83 -3.11
CA GLU A 5 12.14 15.75 -3.13
C GLU A 5 12.70 16.01 -1.72
N ASP A 6 11.91 15.71 -0.68
CA ASP A 6 12.31 15.88 0.72
C ASP A 6 13.33 14.80 1.13
N PRO A 7 14.57 15.17 1.51
CA PRO A 7 15.60 14.22 1.93
C PRO A 7 15.20 13.34 3.10
N PHE A 8 14.40 13.84 4.04
CA PHE A 8 13.94 13.03 5.18
C PHE A 8 12.96 11.96 4.74
N VAL A 9 12.07 12.28 3.80
CA VAL A 9 11.15 11.30 3.22
C VAL A 9 11.94 10.23 2.46
N LEU A 10 12.97 10.63 1.70
CA LEU A 10 13.85 9.70 0.99
C LEU A 10 14.58 8.71 1.91
N GLU A 11 15.07 9.17 3.06
CA GLU A 11 15.73 8.32 4.06
C GLU A 11 14.77 7.27 4.66
N LEU A 12 13.49 7.63 4.83
CA LEU A 12 12.47 6.76 5.41
C LEU A 12 11.83 5.80 4.39
N LEU A 13 12.05 6.00 3.09
CA LEU A 13 11.42 5.19 2.04
C LEU A 13 11.69 3.68 2.15
N PRO A 14 12.93 3.23 2.39
CA PRO A 14 13.21 1.80 2.52
C PRO A 14 12.40 1.14 3.65
N GLU A 15 12.37 1.75 4.83
CA GLU A 15 11.63 1.25 6.00
C GLU A 15 10.11 1.29 5.76
N PHE A 16 9.61 2.36 5.12
CA PHE A 16 8.21 2.48 4.73
C PHE A 16 7.77 1.34 3.81
N ILE A 17 8.56 1.05 2.77
CA ILE A 17 8.28 -0.02 1.81
C ILE A 17 8.33 -1.38 2.50
N GLU A 18 9.37 -1.65 3.29
CA GLU A 18 9.53 -2.93 4.00
C GLU A 18 8.37 -3.20 4.97
N THR A 19 7.95 -2.18 5.72
CA THR A 19 6.81 -2.27 6.64
C THR A 19 5.53 -2.64 5.89
N TRP A 20 5.26 -1.99 4.76
CA TRP A 20 4.09 -2.31 3.96
C TRP A 20 4.18 -3.66 3.26
N GLU A 21 5.34 -4.08 2.78
CA GLU A 21 5.53 -5.43 2.24
C GLU A 21 5.21 -6.48 3.30
N ASN A 22 5.67 -6.28 4.54
CA ASN A 22 5.35 -7.17 5.66
C ASN A 22 3.84 -7.22 5.93
N ASP A 23 3.18 -6.06 5.99
CA ASP A 23 1.75 -5.99 6.28
C ASP A 23 0.89 -6.57 5.15
N LEU A 24 1.28 -6.33 3.90
CA LEU A 24 0.68 -6.96 2.73
C LEU A 24 0.87 -8.47 2.75
N ASN A 25 2.03 -8.98 3.18
CA ASN A 25 2.30 -10.42 3.18
C ASN A 25 1.65 -11.17 4.37
N ASN A 26 1.44 -10.49 5.50
CA ASN A 26 1.06 -11.17 6.74
C ASN A 26 -0.33 -10.77 7.26
N GLN A 27 -0.74 -9.50 7.12
CA GLN A 27 -2.02 -9.02 7.66
C GLN A 27 -3.14 -9.12 6.64
N LEU A 28 -2.94 -8.56 5.44
CA LEU A 28 -3.98 -8.49 4.41
C LEU A 28 -4.55 -9.85 4.00
N PRO A 29 -3.74 -10.93 3.81
CA PRO A 29 -4.27 -12.22 3.41
C PRO A 29 -5.21 -12.81 4.45
N LYS A 30 -4.89 -12.62 5.74
CA LYS A 30 -5.74 -13.04 6.85
C LYS A 30 -7.06 -12.25 6.87
N ILE A 31 -6.99 -10.93 6.72
CA ILE A 31 -8.18 -10.07 6.65
C ILE A 31 -9.12 -10.52 5.51
N LEU A 32 -8.56 -10.81 4.32
CA LEU A 32 -9.31 -11.27 3.15
C LEU A 32 -9.87 -12.69 3.32
N GLN A 33 -9.10 -13.60 3.95
CA GLN A 33 -9.55 -14.96 4.26
C GLN A 33 -10.70 -14.96 5.27
N ASP A 34 -10.56 -14.20 6.35
CA ASP A 34 -11.55 -14.10 7.42
C ASP A 34 -12.76 -13.25 7.01
N LYS A 35 -12.68 -12.57 5.85
CA LYS A 35 -13.67 -11.59 5.38
C LYS A 35 -13.99 -10.54 6.45
N ASP A 36 -12.96 -10.08 7.15
CA ASP A 36 -13.10 -9.07 8.20
C ASP A 36 -13.22 -7.69 7.57
N ASN A 37 -14.46 -7.26 7.32
CA ASN A 37 -14.75 -5.98 6.68
C ASN A 37 -14.16 -4.80 7.48
N LYS A 38 -14.29 -4.84 8.81
CA LYS A 38 -13.83 -3.75 9.67
C LYS A 38 -12.32 -3.59 9.60
N GLU A 39 -11.58 -4.69 9.67
CA GLU A 39 -10.12 -4.64 9.56
C GLU A 39 -9.67 -4.32 8.14
N LEU A 40 -10.39 -4.76 7.09
CA LEU A 40 -10.10 -4.36 5.70
C LEU A 40 -10.22 -2.85 5.51
N TYR A 41 -11.30 -2.25 6.05
CA TYR A 41 -11.48 -0.80 6.00
C TYR A 41 -10.33 -0.06 6.68
N ARG A 42 -9.92 -0.52 7.87
CA ARG A 42 -8.84 0.09 8.66
C ARG A 42 -7.49 -0.04 7.96
N PHE A 43 -7.19 -1.23 7.44
CA PHE A 43 -5.99 -1.48 6.64
C PHE A 43 -5.91 -0.52 5.46
N ALA A 44 -6.99 -0.46 4.67
CA ALA A 44 -7.09 0.42 3.50
C ALA A 44 -6.98 1.91 3.87
N HIS A 45 -7.57 2.32 5.00
CA HIS A 45 -7.47 3.69 5.51
C HIS A 45 -6.04 4.07 5.89
N THR A 46 -5.34 3.19 6.59
CA THR A 46 -3.93 3.39 6.97
C THR A 46 -3.03 3.42 5.73
N LEU A 47 -3.28 2.53 4.76
CA LEU A 47 -2.57 2.51 3.48
C LEU A 47 -2.71 3.83 2.73
N LYS A 48 -3.94 4.32 2.59
CA LYS A 48 -4.21 5.61 1.97
C LYS A 48 -3.44 6.74 2.66
N GLY A 49 -3.56 6.82 3.98
CA GLY A 49 -2.97 7.90 4.76
C GLY A 49 -1.45 7.94 4.63
N SER A 50 -0.81 6.78 4.75
CA SER A 50 0.64 6.66 4.68
C SER A 50 1.16 6.92 3.27
N CYS A 51 0.52 6.39 2.21
CA CYS A 51 0.93 6.67 0.84
C CYS A 51 0.85 8.16 0.48
N PHE A 52 -0.17 8.89 0.94
CA PHE A 52 -0.21 10.35 0.73
C PHE A 52 0.92 11.10 1.44
N GLN A 53 1.31 10.67 2.64
CA GLN A 53 2.42 11.30 3.38
C GLN A 53 3.76 11.16 2.65
N PHE A 54 3.93 10.07 1.88
CA PHE A 54 5.12 9.81 1.08
C PHE A 54 4.99 10.24 -0.39
N GLY A 55 3.90 10.92 -0.78
CA GLY A 55 3.67 11.41 -2.14
C GLY A 55 3.34 10.32 -3.17
N PHE A 56 2.88 9.14 -2.71
CA PHE A 56 2.46 8.03 -3.55
C PHE A 56 0.96 8.06 -3.85
N ASP A 57 0.52 9.14 -4.49
CA ASP A 57 -0.91 9.43 -4.72
C ASP A 57 -1.64 8.31 -5.48
N ASP A 58 -1.01 7.73 -6.50
CA ASP A 58 -1.59 6.63 -7.28
C ASP A 58 -1.87 5.39 -6.40
N THR A 59 -0.97 5.08 -5.46
CA THR A 59 -1.14 3.97 -4.52
C THR A 59 -2.10 4.32 -3.39
N ALA A 60 -2.13 5.59 -2.97
CA ALA A 60 -3.14 6.08 -2.04
C ALA A 60 -4.56 5.94 -2.63
N GLN A 61 -4.70 6.15 -3.95
CA GLN A 61 -5.96 5.94 -4.66
C GLN A 61 -6.42 4.48 -4.66
N LEU A 62 -5.49 3.52 -4.78
CA LEU A 62 -5.81 2.10 -4.59
C LEU A 62 -6.30 1.82 -3.15
N GLY A 63 -5.74 2.50 -2.15
CA GLY A 63 -6.24 2.46 -0.77
C GLY A 63 -7.69 2.97 -0.66
N ILE A 64 -8.05 4.04 -1.37
CA ILE A 64 -9.44 4.56 -1.43
C ILE A 64 -10.37 3.53 -2.07
N GLU A 65 -9.95 2.91 -3.18
CA GLU A 65 -10.73 1.85 -3.83
C GLU A 65 -10.92 0.65 -2.92
N LEU A 66 -9.89 0.27 -2.14
CA LEU A 66 -9.97 -0.85 -1.19
C LEU A 66 -10.91 -0.53 -0.02
N MET A 67 -10.95 0.73 0.44
CA MET A 67 -11.97 1.20 1.39
C MET A 67 -13.38 1.07 0.80
N GLY A 68 -13.55 1.38 -0.50
CA GLY A 68 -14.82 1.20 -1.22
C GLY A 68 -15.24 -0.27 -1.28
N ALA A 69 -14.32 -1.14 -1.70
CA ALA A 69 -14.55 -2.59 -1.74
C ALA A 69 -14.93 -3.16 -0.38
N SER A 70 -14.31 -2.68 0.71
CA SER A 70 -14.69 -3.03 2.07
C SER A 70 -16.13 -2.61 2.40
N LYS A 71 -16.50 -1.34 2.16
CA LYS A 71 -17.87 -0.85 2.44
C LYS A 71 -18.96 -1.63 1.69
N GLU A 72 -18.65 -2.08 0.48
CA GLU A 72 -19.56 -2.86 -0.36
C GLU A 72 -19.46 -4.37 -0.14
N GLU A 73 -18.55 -4.83 0.74
CA GLU A 73 -18.20 -6.25 0.94
C GLU A 73 -17.86 -6.97 -0.38
N ASN A 74 -17.25 -6.23 -1.31
CA ASN A 74 -16.83 -6.74 -2.61
C ASN A 74 -15.45 -7.41 -2.51
N TRP A 75 -15.44 -8.65 -2.04
CA TRP A 75 -14.22 -9.43 -1.81
C TRP A 75 -13.43 -9.77 -3.08
N ASP A 76 -14.11 -9.87 -4.22
CA ASP A 76 -13.44 -10.13 -5.50
C ASP A 76 -12.66 -8.89 -5.96
N LEU A 77 -13.27 -7.70 -5.84
CA LEU A 77 -12.57 -6.44 -6.07
C LEU A 77 -11.43 -6.24 -5.06
N ALA A 78 -11.62 -6.58 -3.78
CA ALA A 78 -10.58 -6.46 -2.76
C ALA A 78 -9.34 -7.31 -3.10
N LYS A 79 -9.51 -8.50 -3.68
CA LYS A 79 -8.40 -9.36 -4.15
C LYS A 79 -7.71 -8.81 -5.42
N ASP A 80 -8.47 -8.24 -6.35
CA ASP A 80 -7.88 -7.55 -7.51
C ASP A 80 -7.03 -6.35 -7.06
N LEU A 81 -7.55 -5.57 -6.11
CA LEU A 81 -6.84 -4.44 -5.51
C LEU A 81 -5.61 -4.87 -4.72
N GLU A 82 -5.67 -5.97 -3.97
CA GLU A 82 -4.47 -6.56 -3.32
C GLU A 82 -3.35 -6.76 -4.34
N THR A 83 -3.66 -7.35 -5.50
CA THR A 83 -2.67 -7.63 -6.55
C THR A 83 -2.06 -6.32 -7.07
N LYS A 84 -2.89 -5.32 -7.36
CA LYS A 84 -2.45 -4.00 -7.82
C LYS A 84 -1.56 -3.29 -6.79
N ILE A 85 -1.96 -3.33 -5.52
CA ILE A 85 -1.20 -2.71 -4.43
C ILE A 85 0.18 -3.38 -4.29
N ARG A 86 0.23 -4.72 -4.31
CA ARG A 86 1.50 -5.46 -4.27
C ARG A 86 2.42 -5.10 -5.43
N THR A 87 1.87 -5.02 -6.66
CA THR A 87 2.65 -4.59 -7.82
C THR A 87 3.19 -3.17 -7.64
N ALA A 88 2.39 -2.24 -7.11
CA ALA A 88 2.85 -0.88 -6.84
C ALA A 88 4.02 -0.85 -5.84
N PHE A 89 3.95 -1.58 -4.73
CA PHE A 89 5.04 -1.64 -3.75
C PHE A 89 6.30 -2.32 -4.31
N SER A 90 6.15 -3.38 -5.11
CA SER A 90 7.29 -4.01 -5.80
C SER A 90 8.01 -3.01 -6.72
N GLN A 91 7.25 -2.22 -7.47
CA GLN A 91 7.81 -1.18 -8.35
C GLN A 91 8.46 -0.04 -7.56
N MET A 92 7.87 0.36 -6.43
CA MET A 92 8.48 1.33 -5.51
C MET A 92 9.83 0.84 -5.01
N LYS A 93 9.90 -0.43 -4.59
CA LYS A 93 11.12 -1.05 -4.07
C LYS A 93 12.23 -1.07 -5.11
N GLU A 94 11.95 -1.59 -6.29
CA GLU A 94 12.91 -1.61 -7.41
C GLU A 94 13.41 -0.20 -7.74
N PHE A 95 12.51 0.78 -7.73
CA PHE A 95 12.86 2.16 -8.01
C PHE A 95 13.73 2.79 -6.91
N VAL A 96 13.42 2.55 -5.64
CA VAL A 96 14.21 3.01 -4.48
C VAL A 96 15.61 2.38 -4.51
N GLU A 97 15.71 1.06 -4.69
CA GLU A 97 16.98 0.34 -4.75
C GLU A 97 17.89 0.82 -5.91
N ALA A 98 17.29 1.18 -7.05
CA ALA A 98 18.03 1.66 -8.22
C ALA A 98 18.53 3.12 -8.11
N ASN A 99 17.93 3.93 -7.22
CA ASN A 99 18.19 5.38 -7.11
C ASN A 99 18.85 5.81 -5.79
N LEU A 100 18.74 5.03 -4.71
CA LEU A 100 19.40 5.33 -3.43
C LEU A 100 20.79 4.68 -3.28
N ASN A 101 21.12 3.68 -4.09
CA ASN A 101 22.44 3.03 -4.10
C ASN A 101 23.44 3.66 -5.11
N LYS A 102 23.17 4.87 -5.59
CA LYS A 102 24.06 5.65 -6.48
C LYS A 102 24.53 6.92 -5.78
#